data_AF-A0A0U5JHS8-F1
#
_entry.id   AF-A0A0U5JHS8-F1
#
_cell.length_a   1.000
_cell.length_b   1.000
_cell.length_c   1.000
_cell.angle_alpha   90.00
_cell.angle_beta   90.00
_cell.angle_gamma   90.00
#
_symmetry.space_group_name_H-M   'P 1'
#
loop_
_entity.id
_entity.type
_entity.pdbx_description
1 polymer ?
#
loop_
_entity_poly.entity_id
_entity_poly.type
_entity_poly.pdbx_seq_one_letter_code
_entity_poly.pdbx_strand_id
1 'polypeptide(L)'
;MKRFILILLSLSLIISLSVEAKSENHSWKKTTPFVPGGIKHIKDRHWFNAQATPPTSRFNRSMTISKLNSMATKAIQQGSNQSSVNGKKVHEYTFNKPIGRATNGKRAHTLRVVTSPKGEIITAFPTK
;
A
#
# COMPACT_ATOMS: atom_id res chain seq x y z
N MET A 1 -34.50 44.93 -57.22
CA MET A 1 -33.24 44.92 -56.45
C MET A 1 -33.23 43.73 -55.50
N LYS A 2 -32.06 43.09 -55.41
CA LYS A 2 -31.57 41.97 -54.58
C LYS A 2 -32.42 41.40 -53.42
N ARG A 3 -32.41 40.06 -53.40
CA ARG A 3 -32.78 39.08 -52.35
C ARG A 3 -32.14 39.41 -50.98
N PHE A 4 -32.73 38.95 -49.88
CA PHE A 4 -32.08 38.02 -48.92
C PHE A 4 -33.08 37.52 -47.87
N ILE A 5 -33.29 36.20 -47.88
CA ILE A 5 -33.86 35.40 -46.81
C ILE A 5 -32.79 35.31 -45.71
N LEU A 6 -33.14 35.59 -44.45
CA LEU A 6 -32.30 35.20 -43.31
C LEU A 6 -33.13 34.39 -42.32
N ILE A 7 -32.87 33.09 -42.36
CA ILE A 7 -33.23 32.11 -41.34
C ILE A 7 -32.14 32.20 -40.25
N LEU A 8 -32.55 32.39 -38.99
CA LEU A 8 -31.72 32.17 -37.80
C LEU A 8 -32.60 31.37 -36.82
N LEU A 9 -32.66 30.05 -36.96
CA LEU A 9 -31.85 29.07 -36.22
C LEU A 9 -31.70 29.38 -34.72
N SER A 10 -32.59 28.75 -33.96
CA SER A 10 -32.34 27.97 -32.73
C SER A 10 -31.21 28.39 -31.79
N LEU A 11 -31.54 28.51 -30.49
CA LEU A 11 -30.94 27.64 -29.48
C LEU A 11 -31.76 27.65 -28.19
N SER A 12 -32.55 26.60 -27.99
CA SER A 12 -33.09 26.26 -26.67
C SER A 12 -31.91 25.85 -25.78
N LEU A 13 -31.52 26.70 -24.85
CA LEU A 13 -30.50 26.38 -23.85
C LEU A 13 -31.13 25.46 -22.79
N ILE A 14 -31.15 24.16 -23.06
CA ILE A 14 -31.39 23.15 -22.03
C ILE A 14 -30.13 23.12 -21.18
N ILE A 15 -30.19 23.74 -20.00
CA ILE A 15 -29.17 23.59 -18.96
C ILE A 15 -29.33 22.16 -18.43
N SER A 16 -28.59 21.23 -19.04
CA SER A 16 -28.35 19.92 -18.45
C SER A 16 -27.61 20.13 -17.13
N LEU A 17 -28.34 20.10 -16.02
CA LEU A 17 -27.78 19.82 -14.71
C LEU A 17 -27.24 18.38 -14.76
N SER A 18 -26.02 18.23 -15.27
CA SER A 18 -25.17 17.10 -14.89
C SER A 18 -24.94 17.25 -13.39
N VAL A 19 -25.74 16.53 -12.61
CA VAL A 19 -25.34 16.11 -11.28
C VAL A 19 -24.18 15.15 -11.50
N GLU A 20 -23.00 15.72 -11.75
CA GLU A 20 -21.74 15.03 -11.55
C GLU A 20 -21.72 14.75 -10.05
N ALA A 21 -22.18 13.56 -9.67
CA ALA A 21 -21.96 13.03 -8.35
C ALA A 21 -20.45 12.94 -8.19
N LYS A 22 -19.86 14.05 -7.73
CA LYS A 22 -18.52 14.15 -7.20
C LYS A 22 -18.54 13.25 -5.98
N SER A 23 -18.35 11.95 -6.25
CA SER A 23 -18.08 10.92 -5.25
C SER A 23 -16.97 11.51 -4.40
N GLU A 24 -17.37 11.96 -3.22
CA GLU A 24 -16.48 12.61 -2.29
C GLU A 24 -15.42 11.58 -1.94
N ASN A 25 -14.26 11.75 -2.55
CA ASN A 25 -13.03 11.05 -2.26
C ASN A 25 -12.59 11.44 -0.84
N HIS A 26 -13.34 10.98 0.15
CA HIS A 26 -12.85 10.71 1.49
C HIS A 26 -11.89 9.53 1.37
N SER A 27 -10.68 9.85 0.88
CA SER A 27 -9.53 8.97 0.81
C SER A 27 -9.07 8.64 2.24
N TRP A 28 -9.86 7.80 2.92
CA TRP A 28 -9.30 6.94 3.95
C TRP A 28 -8.21 6.16 3.24
N LYS A 29 -6.94 6.55 3.45
CA LYS A 29 -5.77 5.94 2.79
C LYS A 29 -5.99 4.43 2.73
N LYS A 30 -6.34 3.92 1.55
CA LYS A 30 -6.80 2.54 1.39
C LYS A 30 -5.64 1.64 1.77
N THR A 31 -5.66 1.13 3.00
CA THR A 31 -4.58 0.29 3.50
C THR A 31 -4.62 -1.03 2.76
N THR A 32 -3.46 -1.57 2.40
CA THR A 32 -3.41 -2.87 1.74
C THR A 32 -3.81 -3.97 2.74
N PRO A 33 -4.83 -4.79 2.44
CA PRO A 33 -5.25 -5.86 3.35
C PRO A 33 -4.19 -6.97 3.44
N PHE A 34 -4.21 -7.72 4.55
CA PHE A 34 -3.41 -8.92 4.72
C PHE A 34 -4.20 -10.15 4.25
N VAL A 35 -3.51 -11.15 3.72
CA VAL A 35 -4.10 -12.47 3.47
C VAL A 35 -4.53 -13.11 4.79
N PRO A 36 -5.51 -14.05 4.78
CA PRO A 36 -5.83 -14.85 5.95
C PRO A 36 -4.57 -15.48 6.57
N GLY A 37 -4.38 -15.30 7.87
CA GLY A 37 -3.20 -15.80 8.60
C GLY A 37 -1.90 -14.99 8.41
N GLY A 38 -1.84 -14.01 7.50
CA GLY A 38 -0.63 -13.20 7.26
C GLY A 38 -0.16 -12.44 8.51
N ILE A 39 -1.09 -11.80 9.23
CA ILE A 39 -0.78 -11.14 10.52
C ILE A 39 -0.30 -12.16 11.56
N LYS A 40 -0.93 -13.34 11.62
CA LYS A 40 -0.53 -14.39 12.57
C LYS A 40 0.91 -14.83 12.28
N HIS A 41 1.23 -15.12 11.01
CA HIS A 41 2.59 -15.46 10.60
C HIS A 41 3.61 -14.37 10.98
N ILE A 42 3.30 -13.10 10.73
CA ILE A 42 4.18 -11.99 11.10
C ILE A 42 4.38 -11.91 12.61
N LYS A 43 3.33 -12.12 13.40
CA LYS A 43 3.44 -12.14 14.87
C LYS A 43 4.31 -13.31 15.35
N ASP A 44 4.05 -14.51 14.84
CA ASP A 44 4.73 -15.73 15.27
C ASP A 44 6.22 -15.73 14.89
N ARG A 45 6.58 -15.06 13.78
CA ARG A 45 7.94 -15.12 13.22
C ARG A 45 8.73 -13.84 13.38
N HIS A 46 8.10 -12.67 13.38
CA HIS A 46 8.81 -11.38 13.22
C HIS A 46 8.44 -10.35 14.28
N TRP A 47 7.57 -10.67 15.24
CA TRP A 47 7.29 -9.75 16.34
C TRP A 47 8.48 -9.59 17.27
N PHE A 48 8.46 -8.53 18.08
CA PHE A 48 9.59 -8.18 18.96
C PHE A 48 9.96 -9.29 19.95
N ASN A 49 8.98 -10.11 20.36
CA ASN A 49 9.12 -11.22 21.30
C ASN A 49 9.04 -12.61 20.62
N ALA A 50 9.05 -12.66 19.29
CA ALA A 50 8.91 -13.92 18.55
C ALA A 50 10.11 -14.85 18.82
N GLN A 51 9.87 -16.06 19.30
CA GLN A 51 10.88 -17.11 19.51
C GLN A 51 10.93 -18.07 18.31
N ALA A 52 11.16 -17.51 17.14
CA ALA A 52 11.21 -18.26 15.90
C ALA A 52 12.45 -19.17 15.80
N THR A 53 12.24 -20.43 15.43
CA THR A 53 13.29 -21.38 15.05
C THR A 53 13.12 -21.71 13.55
N PRO A 54 14.16 -21.55 12.70
CA PRO A 54 15.40 -20.85 12.99
C PRO A 54 15.18 -19.35 13.28
N PRO A 55 16.17 -18.65 13.86
CA PRO A 55 16.09 -17.21 14.16
C PRO A 55 15.74 -16.37 12.93
N THR A 56 14.96 -15.33 13.16
CA THR A 56 14.47 -14.39 12.14
C THR A 56 14.66 -12.94 12.59
N SER A 57 14.54 -12.02 11.65
CA SER A 57 14.44 -10.59 11.97
C SER A 57 13.18 -10.29 12.76
N ARG A 58 13.26 -9.28 13.63
CA ARG A 58 12.21 -8.91 14.59
C ARG A 58 11.95 -7.42 14.58
N PHE A 59 10.68 -7.03 14.64
CA PHE A 59 10.29 -5.63 14.82
C PHE A 59 10.69 -5.08 16.20
N ASN A 60 10.77 -3.76 16.32
CA ASN A 60 10.93 -3.09 17.60
C ASN A 60 9.71 -3.31 18.50
N ARG A 61 9.90 -3.27 19.83
CA ARG A 61 8.82 -3.41 20.84
C ARG A 61 7.68 -2.40 20.66
N SER A 62 7.97 -1.22 20.11
CA SER A 62 6.98 -0.18 19.81
C SER A 62 6.13 -0.47 18.56
N MET A 63 6.32 -1.60 17.88
CA MET A 63 5.56 -1.92 16.67
C MET A 63 4.11 -2.26 17.04
N THR A 64 3.16 -1.74 16.27
CA THR A 64 1.74 -2.06 16.37
C THR A 64 1.23 -2.51 15.00
N ILE A 65 0.06 -3.17 14.96
CA ILE A 65 -0.52 -3.62 13.68
C ILE A 65 -0.87 -2.42 12.79
N SER A 66 -1.39 -1.34 13.37
CA SER A 66 -1.66 -0.10 12.63
C SER A 66 -0.38 0.49 12.02
N LYS A 67 0.70 0.57 12.81
CA LYS A 67 2.00 1.05 12.32
C LYS A 67 2.57 0.14 11.23
N LEU A 68 2.50 -1.18 11.41
CA LEU A 68 2.93 -2.14 10.41
C LEU A 68 2.15 -1.97 9.10
N ASN A 69 0.82 -1.83 9.17
CA ASN A 69 -0.02 -1.67 7.99
C ASN A 69 0.32 -0.37 7.23
N SER A 70 0.48 0.74 7.96
CA SER A 70 0.92 2.03 7.37
C SER A 70 2.29 1.92 6.71
N MET A 71 3.27 1.30 7.38
CA MET A 71 4.61 1.09 6.83
C MET A 71 4.62 0.15 5.64
N ALA A 72 3.82 -0.92 5.66
CA ALA A 72 3.70 -1.87 4.55
C ALA A 72 3.05 -1.22 3.33
N THR A 73 1.99 -0.44 3.54
CA THR A 73 1.36 0.37 2.48
C THR A 73 2.37 1.33 1.86
N LYS A 74 3.19 2.00 2.69
CA LYS A 74 4.28 2.86 2.19
C LYS A 74 5.30 2.08 1.36
N ALA A 75 5.72 0.91 1.83
CA ALA A 75 6.68 0.09 1.10
C ALA A 75 6.14 -0.39 -0.25
N ILE A 76 4.84 -0.73 -0.34
CA ILE A 76 4.18 -1.11 -1.59
C ILE A 76 4.09 0.05 -2.57
N GLN A 77 3.82 1.26 -2.07
CA GLN A 77 3.63 2.45 -2.92
C GLN A 77 4.94 3.11 -3.37
N GLN A 78 5.97 3.05 -2.54
CA GLN A 78 7.20 3.84 -2.71
C GLN A 78 8.48 2.99 -2.72
N GLY A 79 8.36 1.67 -2.61
CA GLY A 79 9.50 0.77 -2.50
C GLY A 79 10.31 0.67 -3.80
N SER A 80 11.63 0.55 -3.68
CA SER A 80 12.57 0.64 -4.80
C SER A 80 12.80 -0.69 -5.54
N ASN A 81 12.53 -1.83 -4.88
CA ASN A 81 12.93 -3.16 -5.38
C ASN A 81 11.71 -4.04 -5.59
N GLN A 82 11.19 -4.07 -6.82
CA GLN A 82 10.14 -4.98 -7.25
C GLN A 82 10.75 -6.23 -7.90
N SER A 83 11.04 -7.25 -7.09
CA SER A 83 11.29 -8.58 -7.63
C SER A 83 9.99 -9.38 -7.61
N SER A 84 9.73 -10.13 -8.68
CA SER A 84 8.57 -11.01 -8.78
C SER A 84 9.04 -12.47 -8.80
N VAL A 85 8.47 -13.30 -7.94
CA VAL A 85 8.73 -14.75 -7.90
C VAL A 85 7.41 -15.48 -7.78
N ASN A 86 7.08 -16.34 -8.75
CA ASN A 86 5.83 -17.09 -8.80
C ASN A 86 4.58 -16.20 -8.60
N GLY A 87 4.57 -15.02 -9.23
CA GLY A 87 3.47 -14.05 -9.14
C GLY A 87 3.41 -13.25 -7.82
N LYS A 88 4.26 -13.54 -6.84
CA LYS A 88 4.40 -12.75 -5.61
C LYS A 88 5.30 -11.57 -5.88
N LYS A 89 4.91 -10.38 -5.42
CA LYS A 89 5.74 -9.17 -5.54
C LYS A 89 6.45 -8.91 -4.21
N VAL A 90 7.74 -8.62 -4.29
CA VAL A 90 8.52 -8.15 -3.15
C VAL A 90 8.61 -6.63 -3.26
N HIS A 91 8.44 -5.93 -2.16
CA HIS A 91 8.61 -4.48 -2.05
C HIS A 91 9.54 -4.18 -0.89
N GLU A 92 10.49 -3.27 -1.10
CA GLU A 92 11.43 -2.85 -0.06
C GLU A 92 11.42 -1.34 0.10
N TYR A 93 11.38 -0.88 1.35
CA TYR A 93 11.48 0.55 1.67
C TYR A 93 12.33 0.77 2.92
N THR A 94 13.31 1.67 2.80
CA THR A 94 14.25 2.02 3.87
C THR A 94 13.74 3.23 4.66
N PHE A 95 13.63 3.06 5.97
CA PHE A 95 13.21 4.12 6.90
C PHE A 95 14.42 4.76 7.59
N ASN A 96 14.35 6.07 7.85
CA ASN A 96 15.41 6.81 8.55
C ASN A 96 15.66 6.29 9.97
N LYS A 97 14.60 5.86 10.67
CA LYS A 97 14.70 5.27 12.01
C LYS A 97 14.71 3.75 11.91
N PRO A 98 15.49 3.05 12.77
CA PRO A 98 15.47 1.59 12.79
C PRO A 98 14.06 1.10 13.16
N ILE A 99 13.62 0.07 12.45
CA ILE A 99 12.27 -0.51 12.58
C ILE A 99 12.29 -1.85 13.33
N GLY A 100 13.49 -2.39 13.55
CA GLY A 100 13.69 -3.69 14.17
C GLY A 100 15.17 -4.09 14.21
N ARG A 101 15.39 -5.40 14.25
CA ARG A 101 16.70 -6.03 14.11
C ARG A 101 16.63 -7.08 13.00
N ALA A 102 17.70 -7.16 12.20
CA ALA A 102 17.89 -8.23 11.23
C ALA A 102 18.26 -9.55 11.95
N THR A 103 18.27 -10.67 11.22
CA THR A 103 18.61 -12.00 11.78
C THR A 103 20.00 -12.04 12.44
N ASN A 104 20.93 -11.22 11.97
CA ASN A 104 22.27 -11.06 12.56
C ASN A 104 22.35 -10.10 13.76
N GLY A 105 21.21 -9.65 14.29
CA GLY A 105 21.12 -8.77 15.45
C GLY A 105 21.37 -7.28 15.18
N LYS A 106 21.86 -6.91 13.99
CA LYS A 106 22.07 -5.51 13.59
C LYS A 106 20.75 -4.76 13.47
N ARG A 107 20.79 -3.44 13.67
CA ARG A 107 19.63 -2.57 13.47
C ARG A 107 19.16 -2.69 12.02
N ALA A 108 17.85 -2.89 11.86
CA ALA A 108 17.18 -3.03 10.58
C ALA A 108 16.44 -1.74 10.25
N HIS A 109 16.71 -1.17 9.08
CA HIS A 109 16.06 0.07 8.61
C HIS A 109 15.07 -0.19 7.48
N THR A 110 15.26 -1.28 6.74
CA THR A 110 14.44 -1.62 5.59
C THR A 110 13.29 -2.53 5.99
N LEU A 111 12.07 -2.25 5.51
CA LEU A 111 10.95 -3.18 5.55
C LEU A 111 10.87 -3.92 4.22
N ARG A 112 10.87 -5.26 4.25
CA ARG A 112 10.50 -6.09 3.11
C ARG A 112 9.06 -6.53 3.26
N VAL A 113 8.25 -6.30 2.24
CA VAL A 113 6.85 -6.72 2.16
C VAL A 113 6.69 -7.66 0.98
N VAL A 114 6.03 -8.79 1.17
CA VAL A 114 5.68 -9.71 0.10
C VAL A 114 4.18 -9.68 -0.10
N THR A 115 3.72 -9.40 -1.32
CA THR A 115 2.30 -9.38 -1.67
C THR A 115 1.91 -10.52 -2.60
N SER A 116 0.67 -10.98 -2.49
CA SER A 116 0.04 -11.92 -3.42
C SER A 116 -0.14 -11.29 -4.81
N PRO A 117 -0.46 -12.09 -5.85
CA PRO A 117 -0.85 -11.55 -7.15
C PRO A 117 -2.03 -10.56 -7.09
N LYS A 118 -2.91 -10.70 -6.09
CA LYS A 118 -4.05 -9.80 -5.83
C LYS A 118 -3.64 -8.51 -5.10
N GLY A 119 -2.36 -8.37 -4.75
CA GLY A 119 -1.83 -7.23 -4.02
C GLY A 119 -2.01 -7.31 -2.50
N GLU A 120 -2.49 -8.42 -1.94
CA GLU A 120 -2.67 -8.58 -0.49
C GLU A 120 -1.35 -8.90 0.20
N ILE A 121 -1.13 -8.41 1.41
CA ILE A 121 0.11 -8.66 2.16
C ILE A 121 0.15 -10.10 2.66
N ILE A 122 1.12 -10.88 2.18
CA ILE A 122 1.41 -12.24 2.64
C ILE A 122 2.24 -12.20 3.92
N THR A 123 3.33 -11.42 3.91
CA THR A 123 4.22 -11.24 5.06
C THR A 123 4.95 -9.91 4.97
N ALA A 124 5.44 -9.42 6.10
CA ALA A 124 6.27 -8.23 6.19
C ALA A 124 7.26 -8.37 7.36
N PHE A 125 8.52 -8.03 7.13
CA PHE A 125 9.57 -8.19 8.14
C PHE A 125 10.73 -7.20 7.96
N PRO A 126 11.46 -6.86 9.04
CA PRO A 126 12.65 -6.04 8.94
C PRO A 126 13.76 -6.76 8.18
N THR A 127 14.51 -6.02 7.39
CA THR A 127 15.77 -6.45 6.75
C THR A 127 16.83 -5.37 6.96
N LYS A 128 17.98 -5.43 6.25
CA LYS A 128 19.14 -4.51 6.35
C LYS A 128 18.80 -3.07 6.75
#